data_AF-A0A534J758-F1
#
_entry.id   AF-A0A534J758-F1
#
_cell.length_a   1.000
_cell.length_b   1.000
_cell.length_c   1.000
_cell.angle_alpha   90.00
_cell.angle_beta   90.00
_cell.angle_gamma   90.00
#
_symmetry.space_group_name_H-M   'P 1'
#
loop_
_entity.id
_entity.type
_entity.pdbx_description
1 polymer ?
#
loop_
_entity_poly.entity_id
_entity_poly.type
_entity_poly.pdbx_seq_one_letter_code
_entity_poly.pdbx_strand_id
1 'polypeptide(L)'
;MREEVLYRLLVGKGAPLAQEIQNAVPHSSRSWRVPRYITWVAVAPGREKFLARTVVRPLVTRIRVRATVRGTESLAKVKVAILNLFPDATFSREDDELEGESSSVERLRERIHTQKIRDSARGPLLHGVDGSRIRVTLNKQAAYAGRVSFSANSPLGDIEVDIETEDPEALIDALAESTTRPPPAPLR
;
A
#
# COMPACT_ATOMS: atom_id res chain seq x y z
N MET A 1 -39.15 20.68 14.48
CA MET A 1 -38.73 22.08 14.26
C MET A 1 -37.46 22.30 15.09
N ARG A 2 -36.25 22.53 14.59
CA ARG A 2 -35.71 22.69 13.24
C ARG A 2 -34.21 22.29 13.36
N GLU A 3 -33.77 21.28 12.63
CA GLU A 3 -32.35 21.07 12.26
C GLU A 3 -32.17 21.32 10.75
N GLU A 4 -32.94 22.27 10.23
CA GLU A 4 -32.88 22.78 8.86
C GLU A 4 -32.23 24.17 8.89
N VAL A 5 -30.93 24.28 9.21
CA VAL A 5 -30.20 25.54 8.98
C VAL A 5 -28.73 25.35 8.56
N LEU A 6 -28.05 24.25 8.87
CA LEU A 6 -26.59 24.18 8.63
C LEU A 6 -26.13 23.48 7.34
N TYR A 7 -26.96 23.43 6.29
CA TYR A 7 -26.55 22.89 4.97
C TYR A 7 -26.20 23.95 3.92
N ARG A 8 -26.06 25.22 4.31
CA ARG A 8 -25.83 26.35 3.38
C ARG A 8 -24.45 27.00 3.43
N LEU A 9 -23.40 26.30 3.84
CA LEU A 9 -22.03 26.83 3.78
C LEU A 9 -21.00 25.87 3.14
N LEU A 10 -21.38 25.24 2.04
CA LEU A 10 -20.44 24.59 1.11
C LEU A 10 -20.39 25.38 -0.21
N VAL A 11 -19.61 26.46 -0.26
CA VAL A 11 -18.89 26.86 -1.49
C VAL A 11 -17.55 27.48 -1.07
N GLY A 12 -16.47 26.71 -1.20
CA GLY A 12 -15.13 27.17 -0.83
C GLY A 12 -14.02 26.19 -1.22
N LYS A 13 -13.87 25.96 -2.53
CA LYS A 13 -12.67 25.52 -3.26
C LYS A 13 -11.72 24.47 -2.64
N GLY A 14 -11.71 23.28 -3.25
CA GLY A 14 -10.48 22.68 -3.78
C GLY A 14 -9.83 21.54 -2.99
N ALA A 15 -10.26 20.29 -3.25
CA ALA A 15 -9.42 19.11 -3.54
C ALA A 15 -10.32 17.85 -3.58
N PRO A 16 -10.20 16.95 -4.57
CA PRO A 16 -11.08 15.79 -4.70
C PRO A 16 -10.45 14.58 -3.99
N LEU A 17 -11.11 14.00 -2.99
CA LEU A 17 -10.68 12.73 -2.39
C LEU A 17 -11.89 11.97 -1.82
N ALA A 18 -12.75 11.56 -2.74
CA ALA A 18 -13.61 10.40 -2.57
C ALA A 18 -13.99 9.94 -3.97
N GLN A 19 -13.28 8.95 -4.50
CA GLN A 19 -13.85 8.20 -5.62
C GLN A 19 -15.07 7.46 -5.05
N GLU A 20 -16.25 8.06 -5.20
CA GLU A 20 -17.51 7.32 -5.21
C GLU A 20 -17.44 6.32 -6.35
N ILE A 21 -16.95 5.11 -6.06
CA ILE A 21 -17.11 3.99 -6.96
C ILE A 21 -18.55 3.49 -6.76
N GLN A 22 -19.49 4.06 -7.52
CA GLN A 22 -20.82 3.50 -7.70
C GLN A 22 -20.71 2.21 -8.50
N ASN A 23 -20.32 1.12 -7.84
CA ASN A 23 -20.43 -0.21 -8.46
C ASN A 23 -21.90 -0.63 -8.42
N ALA A 24 -22.54 -0.66 -9.59
CA ALA A 24 -23.83 -1.31 -9.77
C ALA A 24 -23.72 -2.78 -9.34
N VAL A 25 -24.61 -3.23 -8.45
CA VAL A 25 -24.68 -4.62 -8.01
C VAL A 25 -25.11 -5.49 -9.20
N PRO A 26 -24.30 -6.43 -9.71
CA PRO A 26 -24.74 -7.35 -10.74
C PRO A 26 -25.54 -8.49 -10.09
N HIS A 27 -26.71 -8.81 -10.65
CA HIS A 27 -27.56 -9.94 -10.25
C HIS A 27 -26.96 -11.30 -10.68
N SER A 28 -25.75 -11.63 -10.25
CA SER A 28 -25.14 -12.95 -10.53
C SER A 28 -25.02 -13.78 -9.25
N SER A 29 -25.55 -14.99 -9.28
CA SER A 29 -25.64 -15.95 -8.16
C SER A 29 -24.32 -16.68 -7.83
N ARG A 30 -23.16 -16.07 -8.08
CA ARG A 30 -21.86 -16.64 -7.69
C ARG A 30 -21.41 -16.06 -6.36
N SER A 31 -20.90 -16.91 -5.47
CA SER A 31 -20.31 -16.51 -4.19
C SER A 31 -19.14 -15.55 -4.42
N TRP A 32 -19.34 -14.30 -4.05
CA TRP A 32 -18.28 -13.30 -4.07
C TRP A 32 -17.25 -13.62 -2.98
N ARG A 33 -15.98 -13.81 -3.34
CA ARG A 33 -14.88 -13.77 -2.36
C ARG A 33 -14.60 -12.30 -2.07
N VAL A 34 -15.10 -11.80 -0.95
CA VAL A 34 -14.70 -10.47 -0.45
C VAL A 34 -13.19 -10.49 -0.15
N PRO A 35 -12.40 -9.51 -0.65
CA PRO A 35 -11.04 -9.34 -0.19
C PRO A 35 -10.98 -9.15 1.34
N ARG A 36 -10.00 -9.76 2.03
CA ARG A 36 -9.89 -9.78 3.51
C ARG A 36 -9.91 -8.39 4.18
N TYR A 37 -9.56 -7.33 3.45
CA TYR A 37 -9.56 -5.95 3.95
C TYR A 37 -10.93 -5.25 3.91
N ILE A 38 -11.96 -5.89 3.36
CA ILE A 38 -13.34 -5.42 3.43
C ILE A 38 -13.95 -5.96 4.71
N THR A 39 -14.08 -5.11 5.72
CA THR A 39 -14.43 -5.59 7.08
C THR A 39 -15.94 -5.75 7.31
N TRP A 40 -16.81 -4.95 6.67
CA TRP A 40 -18.27 -5.14 6.74
C TRP A 40 -19.00 -4.60 5.52
N VAL A 41 -20.08 -5.29 5.13
CA VAL A 41 -21.19 -4.71 4.36
C VAL A 41 -22.36 -4.57 5.33
N ALA A 42 -22.62 -3.35 5.81
CA ALA A 42 -23.79 -3.11 6.64
C ALA A 42 -25.05 -3.21 5.76
N VAL A 43 -25.86 -4.25 5.95
CA VAL A 43 -27.18 -4.40 5.34
C VAL A 43 -28.23 -4.01 6.37
N ALA A 44 -28.80 -2.82 6.25
CA ALA A 44 -29.95 -2.43 7.06
C ALA A 44 -31.21 -3.18 6.56
N PRO A 45 -32.01 -3.82 7.44
CA PRO A 45 -33.24 -4.46 7.02
C PRO A 45 -34.36 -3.42 6.91
N GLY A 46 -34.99 -3.34 5.73
CA GLY A 46 -36.26 -2.63 5.54
C GLY A 46 -36.25 -1.59 4.43
N ARG A 47 -36.87 -1.97 3.31
CA ARG A 47 -37.44 -1.16 2.21
C ARG A 47 -36.65 0.03 1.65
N GLU A 48 -36.33 -0.13 0.36
CA GLU A 48 -35.99 0.87 -0.66
C GLU A 48 -34.57 1.46 -0.62
N LYS A 49 -33.79 1.07 -1.64
CA LYS A 49 -32.42 1.48 -2.02
C LYS A 49 -31.33 1.10 -1.01
N PHE A 50 -30.84 -0.11 -1.21
CA PHE A 50 -29.66 -0.69 -0.56
C PHE A 50 -28.40 0.13 -0.90
N LEU A 51 -27.91 0.95 0.03
CA LEU A 51 -26.56 1.53 -0.05
C LEU A 51 -25.66 0.75 0.91
N ALA A 52 -25.08 -0.34 0.42
CA ALA A 52 -24.00 -1.04 1.11
C ALA A 52 -22.81 -0.09 1.26
N ARG A 53 -22.57 0.43 2.45
CA ARG A 53 -21.40 1.27 2.73
C ARG A 53 -20.23 0.35 3.08
N THR A 54 -19.39 0.06 2.08
CA THR A 54 -18.14 -0.69 2.27
C THR A 54 -17.15 0.17 3.05
N VAL A 55 -16.81 -0.23 4.26
CA VAL A 55 -15.69 0.38 5.00
C VAL A 55 -14.42 -0.33 4.57
N VAL A 56 -13.67 0.30 3.66
CA VAL A 56 -12.33 -0.15 3.29
C VAL A 56 -11.37 0.38 4.33
N ARG A 57 -10.80 -0.51 5.16
CA ARG A 57 -9.68 -0.13 6.02
C ARG A 57 -8.41 -0.08 5.16
N PRO A 58 -7.58 0.96 5.28
CA PRO A 58 -6.30 0.96 4.59
C PRO A 58 -5.46 -0.21 5.12
N LEU A 59 -4.88 -0.98 4.20
CA LEU A 59 -4.00 -2.10 4.53
C LEU A 59 -2.69 -1.65 5.20
N VAL A 60 -2.40 -0.34 5.17
CA VAL A 60 -1.18 0.25 5.69
C VAL A 60 -1.54 1.39 6.61
N THR A 61 -0.92 1.39 7.79
CA THR A 61 -1.06 2.45 8.77
C THR A 61 0.00 3.52 8.53
N ARG A 62 1.25 3.11 8.32
CA ARG A 62 2.39 4.00 8.10
C ARG A 62 3.54 3.28 7.45
N ILE A 63 4.30 3.99 6.62
CA ILE A 63 5.54 3.52 6.02
C ILE A 63 6.65 4.45 6.46
N ARG A 64 7.75 3.89 6.97
CA ARG A 64 8.98 4.62 7.26
C ARG A 64 10.05 4.19 6.26
N VAL A 65 10.71 5.17 5.67
CA VAL A 65 11.80 4.96 4.71
C VAL A 65 13.07 5.60 5.22
N ARG A 66 14.18 4.86 5.18
CA ARG A 66 15.49 5.34 5.60
C ARG A 66 16.55 4.98 4.59
N ALA A 67 17.46 5.90 4.32
CA ALA A 67 18.59 5.66 3.44
C ALA A 67 19.80 6.47 3.87
N THR A 68 20.95 5.81 3.98
CA THR A 68 22.22 6.50 4.19
C THR A 68 22.65 7.26 2.93
N VAL A 69 23.20 8.45 3.12
CA VAL A 69 23.73 9.32 2.06
C VAL A 69 25.24 9.32 2.18
N ARG A 70 25.94 8.63 1.27
CA ARG A 70 27.41 8.60 1.28
C ARG A 70 27.97 9.92 0.78
N GLY A 71 29.19 10.29 1.19
CA GLY A 71 29.80 11.57 0.83
C GLY A 71 30.04 11.81 -0.68
N THR A 72 29.99 10.76 -1.50
CA THR A 72 30.04 10.85 -2.98
C THR A 72 28.67 10.87 -3.65
N GLU A 73 27.59 10.70 -2.87
CA GLU A 73 26.22 10.70 -3.34
C GLU A 73 25.60 12.09 -3.18
N SER A 74 24.58 12.36 -3.99
CA SER A 74 23.79 13.60 -3.86
C SER A 74 22.50 13.28 -3.09
N LEU A 75 22.25 14.03 -2.01
CA LEU A 75 20.99 13.99 -1.26
C LEU A 75 19.77 14.04 -2.19
N ALA A 76 19.79 14.92 -3.20
CA ALA A 76 18.71 15.06 -4.17
C ALA A 76 18.45 13.77 -4.96
N LYS A 77 19.51 13.04 -5.34
CA LYS A 77 19.36 11.74 -6.04
C LYS A 77 18.78 10.68 -5.13
N VAL A 78 19.18 10.65 -3.86
CA VAL A 78 18.61 9.70 -2.88
C VAL A 78 17.13 9.99 -2.63
N LYS A 79 16.74 11.27 -2.52
CA LYS A 79 15.32 11.66 -2.45
C LYS A 79 14.53 11.20 -3.67
N VAL A 80 15.06 11.41 -4.88
CA VAL A 80 14.42 10.93 -6.12
C VAL A 80 14.25 9.41 -6.10
N ALA A 81 15.23 8.66 -5.60
CA ALA A 81 15.13 7.22 -5.47
C ALA A 81 13.96 6.80 -4.56
N ILE A 82 13.80 7.46 -3.41
CA ILE A 82 12.67 7.21 -2.51
C ILE A 82 11.35 7.62 -3.15
N LEU A 83 11.25 8.83 -3.72
CA LEU A 83 10.03 9.37 -4.33
C LEU A 83 9.56 8.56 -5.55
N ASN A 84 10.49 7.91 -6.27
CA ASN A 84 10.13 7.01 -7.37
C ASN A 84 9.31 5.79 -6.92
N LEU A 85 9.50 5.37 -5.66
CA LEU A 85 8.82 4.22 -5.06
C LEU A 85 7.68 4.64 -4.12
N PHE A 86 7.83 5.79 -3.45
CA PHE A 86 6.88 6.36 -2.49
C PHE A 86 6.63 7.85 -2.82
N PRO A 87 5.75 8.16 -3.80
CA PRO A 87 5.59 9.53 -4.30
C PRO A 87 5.00 10.51 -3.28
N ASP A 88 4.30 10.02 -2.27
CA ASP A 88 3.71 10.78 -1.17
C ASP A 88 4.67 10.94 0.03
N ALA A 89 5.93 10.48 -0.09
CA ALA A 89 6.87 10.53 1.02
C ALA A 89 7.22 11.97 1.42
N THR A 90 7.17 12.23 2.73
CA THR A 90 7.63 13.48 3.35
C THR A 90 8.88 13.22 4.18
N PHE A 91 9.91 14.05 4.02
CA PHE A 91 11.21 13.87 4.68
C PHE A 91 11.30 14.68 5.96
N SER A 92 11.77 14.04 7.04
CA SER A 92 11.92 14.67 8.36
C SER A 92 13.39 14.92 8.74
N ARG A 93 14.33 14.21 8.11
CA ARG A 93 15.78 14.37 8.32
C ARG A 93 16.50 14.21 6.99
N GLU A 94 17.48 15.06 6.74
CA GLU A 94 18.12 15.19 5.43
C GLU A 94 19.63 15.45 5.54
N ASP A 95 20.29 14.77 6.48
CA ASP A 95 21.74 14.89 6.71
C ASP A 95 22.48 13.69 6.08
N ASP A 96 23.39 13.05 6.83
CA ASP A 96 24.08 11.81 6.44
C ASP A 96 23.13 10.60 6.32
N GLU A 97 21.93 10.74 6.87
CA GLU A 97 20.82 9.81 6.76
C GLU A 97 19.55 10.57 6.35
N LEU A 98 18.88 10.06 5.31
CA LEU A 98 17.60 10.54 4.84
C LEU A 98 16.50 9.69 5.47
N GLU A 99 15.65 10.31 6.28
CA GLU A 99 14.47 9.67 6.87
C GLU A 99 13.19 10.33 6.35
N GLY A 100 12.20 9.51 5.98
CA GLY A 100 10.88 9.98 5.58
C GLY A 100 9.75 9.04 5.96
N GLU A 101 8.54 9.54 5.87
CA GLU A 101 7.30 8.78 6.08
C GLU A 101 6.41 8.85 4.84
N SER A 102 5.71 7.76 4.53
CA SER A 102 4.72 7.64 3.46
C SER A 102 3.50 6.87 3.99
N SER A 103 2.36 7.02 3.32
CA SER A 103 1.10 6.35 3.67
C SER A 103 0.64 5.36 2.60
N SER A 104 1.30 5.32 1.45
CA SER A 104 0.83 4.58 0.28
C SER A 104 1.87 3.59 -0.26
N VAL A 105 1.43 2.35 -0.44
CA VAL A 105 2.20 1.29 -1.12
C VAL A 105 1.81 1.10 -2.59
N GLU A 106 0.89 1.91 -3.12
CA GLU A 106 0.32 1.71 -4.46
C GLU A 106 1.39 1.76 -5.55
N ARG A 107 2.32 2.70 -5.45
CA ARG A 107 3.41 2.83 -6.41
C ARG A 107 4.36 1.63 -6.34
N LEU A 108 4.71 1.17 -5.15
CA LEU A 108 5.51 -0.04 -4.95
C LEU A 108 4.83 -1.26 -5.59
N ARG A 109 3.53 -1.43 -5.35
CA ARG A 109 2.70 -2.49 -5.94
C ARG A 109 2.72 -2.44 -7.46
N GLU A 110 2.43 -1.27 -8.04
CA GLU A 110 2.47 -1.07 -9.49
C GLU A 110 3.84 -1.47 -10.06
N ARG A 111 4.93 -1.06 -9.41
CA ARG A 111 6.28 -1.43 -9.83
C ARG A 111 6.54 -2.93 -9.76
N ILE A 112 6.10 -3.62 -8.71
CA ILE A 112 6.23 -5.09 -8.59
C ILE A 112 5.49 -5.79 -9.73
N HIS A 113 4.27 -5.33 -10.04
CA HIS A 113 3.43 -5.89 -11.09
C HIS A 113 3.99 -5.63 -12.49
N THR A 114 4.31 -4.38 -12.82
CA THR A 114 4.83 -3.98 -14.14
C THR A 114 6.20 -4.63 -14.43
N GLN A 115 7.03 -4.83 -13.41
CA GLN A 115 8.32 -5.53 -13.56
C GLN A 115 8.19 -7.06 -13.58
N LYS A 116 6.99 -7.61 -13.33
CA LYS A 116 6.73 -9.05 -13.23
C LYS A 116 7.59 -9.77 -12.18
N ILE A 117 7.85 -9.11 -11.04
CA ILE A 117 8.70 -9.64 -9.96
C ILE A 117 7.91 -10.11 -8.74
N ARG A 118 6.60 -10.42 -8.88
CA ARG A 118 5.73 -10.83 -7.76
C ARG A 118 6.31 -12.00 -6.97
N ASP A 119 6.73 -13.07 -7.66
CA ASP A 119 7.25 -14.27 -7.01
C ASP A 119 8.55 -13.97 -6.25
N SER A 120 9.43 -13.14 -6.83
CA SER A 120 10.68 -12.71 -6.17
C SER A 120 10.46 -11.71 -5.05
N ALA A 121 9.38 -10.93 -5.07
CA ALA A 121 9.03 -9.96 -4.03
C ALA A 121 8.41 -10.65 -2.81
N ARG A 122 7.62 -11.70 -3.03
CA ARG A 122 6.87 -12.39 -1.97
C ARG A 122 7.78 -12.97 -0.90
N GLY A 123 8.89 -13.59 -1.29
CA GLY A 123 9.87 -14.16 -0.36
C GLY A 123 10.39 -13.13 0.65
N PRO A 124 11.08 -12.06 0.23
CA PRO A 124 11.57 -11.01 1.11
C PRO A 124 10.48 -10.37 1.98
N LEU A 125 9.29 -10.11 1.42
CA LEU A 125 8.17 -9.56 2.17
C LEU A 125 7.73 -10.49 3.31
N LEU A 126 7.63 -11.80 3.07
CA LEU A 126 7.30 -12.80 4.10
C LEU A 126 8.39 -12.91 5.17
N HIS A 127 9.66 -12.92 4.78
CA HIS A 127 10.78 -12.99 5.73
C HIS A 127 10.90 -11.72 6.59
N GLY A 128 10.43 -10.58 6.06
CA GLY A 128 10.46 -9.29 6.74
C GLY A 128 9.35 -9.08 7.78
N VAL A 129 8.41 -10.02 7.93
CA VAL A 129 7.30 -9.87 8.89
C VAL A 129 7.82 -9.95 10.33
N ASP A 130 7.52 -8.91 11.11
CA ASP A 130 7.84 -8.78 12.53
C ASP A 130 6.60 -8.22 13.26
N GLY A 131 5.72 -9.11 13.73
CA GLY A 131 4.46 -8.73 14.36
C GLY A 131 3.53 -7.98 13.39
N SER A 132 3.21 -6.72 13.71
CA SER A 132 2.39 -5.82 12.89
C SER A 132 3.23 -4.95 11.93
N ARG A 133 4.44 -5.40 11.60
CA ARG A 133 5.37 -4.69 10.72
C ARG A 133 5.93 -5.61 9.65
N ILE A 134 6.28 -5.02 8.51
CA ILE A 134 7.06 -5.66 7.45
C ILE A 134 8.30 -4.82 7.21
N ARG A 135 9.49 -5.38 7.46
CA ARG A 135 10.77 -4.73 7.18
C ARG A 135 11.43 -5.34 5.96
N VAL A 136 11.70 -4.52 4.96
CA VAL A 136 12.43 -4.92 3.76
C VAL A 136 13.44 -3.87 3.36
N THR A 137 14.46 -4.31 2.63
CA THR A 137 15.51 -3.45 2.09
C THR A 137 15.45 -3.48 0.56
N LEU A 138 15.46 -2.29 -0.03
CA LEU A 138 15.39 -2.08 -1.47
C LEU A 138 16.68 -1.46 -1.98
N ASN A 139 17.13 -1.90 -3.14
CA ASN A 139 18.35 -1.38 -3.75
C ASN A 139 18.17 0.09 -4.12
N LYS A 140 18.97 0.96 -3.50
CA LYS A 140 18.91 2.42 -3.68
C LYS A 140 19.14 2.86 -5.14
N GLN A 141 20.04 2.20 -5.86
CA GLN A 141 20.36 2.53 -7.25
C GLN A 141 19.25 2.08 -8.22
N ALA A 142 18.67 0.90 -7.99
CA ALA A 142 17.50 0.45 -8.73
C ALA A 142 16.31 1.41 -8.51
N ALA A 143 16.10 1.86 -7.27
CA ALA A 143 15.06 2.82 -6.91
C ALA A 143 15.26 4.18 -7.61
N TYR A 144 16.51 4.66 -7.74
CA TYR A 144 16.81 5.85 -8.54
C TYR A 144 16.41 5.70 -10.02
N ALA A 145 16.57 4.49 -10.58
CA ALA A 145 16.09 4.15 -11.92
C ALA A 145 14.58 3.84 -11.99
N GLY A 146 13.84 4.01 -10.88
CA GLY A 146 12.41 3.74 -10.79
C GLY A 146 12.04 2.25 -10.79
N ARG A 147 12.99 1.38 -10.44
CA ARG A 147 12.84 -0.08 -10.38
C ARG A 147 12.83 -0.57 -8.94
N VAL A 148 12.25 -1.75 -8.74
CA VAL A 148 12.19 -2.41 -7.44
C VAL A 148 13.13 -3.60 -7.50
N SER A 149 14.08 -3.63 -6.58
CA SER A 149 14.97 -4.77 -6.39
C SER A 149 15.15 -4.94 -4.89
N PHE A 150 14.77 -6.09 -4.36
CA PHE A 150 15.06 -6.43 -2.99
C PHE A 150 16.57 -6.75 -2.86
N SER A 151 17.17 -6.32 -1.77
CA SER A 151 18.60 -6.50 -1.47
C SER A 151 18.77 -6.63 0.04
N ALA A 152 19.88 -7.21 0.50
CA ALA A 152 20.23 -7.23 1.93
C ALA A 152 21.59 -6.55 2.20
N ASN A 153 22.36 -6.26 1.15
CA ASN A 153 23.67 -5.61 1.26
C ASN A 153 24.13 -5.05 -0.09
N SER A 154 23.49 -3.97 -0.56
CA SER A 154 23.98 -3.25 -1.75
C SER A 154 25.31 -2.53 -1.45
N PRO A 155 26.31 -2.56 -2.36
CA PRO A 155 27.60 -1.89 -2.16
C PRO A 155 27.49 -0.38 -1.87
N LEU A 156 26.44 0.27 -2.38
CA LEU A 156 26.19 1.70 -2.17
C LEU A 156 25.10 1.97 -1.13
N GLY A 157 24.70 0.95 -0.38
CA GLY A 157 23.61 1.01 0.59
C GLY A 157 22.23 0.78 -0.03
N ASP A 158 21.30 0.48 0.87
CA ASP A 158 19.92 0.16 0.59
C ASP A 158 18.98 1.24 1.16
N ILE A 159 17.73 1.22 0.69
CA ILE A 159 16.63 1.92 1.30
C ILE A 159 15.94 0.92 2.23
N GLU A 160 15.97 1.20 3.52
CA GLU A 160 15.21 0.45 4.52
C GLU A 160 13.75 0.93 4.49
N VAL A 161 12.82 -0.02 4.44
CA VAL A 161 11.39 0.23 4.43
C VAL A 161 10.76 -0.54 5.57
N ASP A 162 10.13 0.16 6.52
CA ASP A 162 9.33 -0.42 7.60
C ASP A 162 7.86 -0.05 7.39
N ILE A 163 7.03 -1.06 7.12
CA ILE A 163 5.60 -0.90 6.85
C ILE A 163 4.80 -1.39 8.06
N GLU A 164 4.09 -0.48 8.73
CA GLU A 164 3.15 -0.79 9.81
C GLU A 164 1.78 -1.16 9.25
N THR A 165 1.23 -2.30 9.65
CA THR A 165 -0.05 -2.85 9.18
C THR A 165 -0.72 -3.74 10.22
N GLU A 166 -2.06 -3.72 10.26
CA GLU A 166 -2.87 -4.60 11.11
C GLU A 166 -2.94 -6.04 10.55
N ASP A 167 -2.72 -6.24 9.25
CA ASP A 167 -2.77 -7.55 8.57
C ASP A 167 -1.62 -7.68 7.55
N PRO A 168 -0.40 -8.07 8.02
CA PRO A 168 0.75 -8.26 7.15
C PRO A 168 0.50 -9.23 6.00
N GLU A 169 -0.24 -10.32 6.24
CA GLU A 169 -0.50 -11.31 5.20
C GLU A 169 -1.37 -10.73 4.07
N ALA A 170 -2.44 -10.03 4.42
CA ALA A 170 -3.31 -9.40 3.43
C ALA A 170 -2.57 -8.31 2.63
N LEU A 171 -1.66 -7.58 3.28
CA LEU A 171 -0.78 -6.62 2.60
C LEU A 171 0.16 -7.33 1.62
N ILE A 172 0.79 -8.43 2.03
CA ILE A 172 1.68 -9.22 1.16
C ILE A 172 0.90 -9.78 -0.04
N ASP A 173 -0.31 -10.28 0.17
CA ASP A 173 -1.16 -10.77 -0.92
C ASP A 173 -1.58 -9.63 -1.88
N ALA A 174 -1.79 -8.41 -1.37
CA ALA A 174 -2.07 -7.24 -2.19
C ALA A 174 -0.86 -6.77 -3.02
N LEU A 175 0.35 -6.84 -2.44
CA LEU A 175 1.61 -6.44 -3.09
C LEU A 175 2.14 -7.49 -4.07
N ALA A 176 2.04 -8.76 -3.70
CA ALA A 176 2.66 -9.90 -4.37
C ALA A 176 1.78 -11.14 -4.22
N GLU A 177 0.61 -11.11 -4.87
CA GLU A 177 -0.35 -12.21 -4.92
C GLU A 177 0.34 -13.55 -5.21
N SER A 178 -0.01 -14.58 -4.44
CA SER A 178 0.50 -15.93 -4.65
C SER A 178 0.01 -16.49 -5.99
N THR A 179 0.93 -16.86 -6.86
CA THR A 179 0.62 -17.49 -8.15
C THR A 179 0.47 -19.01 -8.04
N THR A 180 0.80 -19.61 -6.90
CA THR A 180 0.62 -21.04 -6.66
C THR A 180 -0.84 -21.37 -6.38
N ARG A 181 -1.44 -22.21 -7.24
CA ARG A 181 -2.71 -22.86 -6.93
C ARG A 181 -2.55 -23.64 -5.62
N PRO A 182 -3.46 -23.51 -4.64
CA PRO A 182 -3.43 -24.38 -3.47
C PRO A 182 -3.47 -25.84 -3.93
N PRO A 183 -2.73 -26.76 -3.29
CA PRO A 183 -2.77 -28.18 -3.64
C PRO A 183 -4.22 -28.64 -3.73
N PRO A 184 -4.60 -29.47 -4.73
CA PRO A 184 -5.95 -30.02 -4.78
C PRO A 184 -6.26 -30.71 -3.45
N ALA A 185 -7.49 -30.56 -2.97
CA ALA A 185 -7.93 -31.22 -1.76
C ALA A 185 -7.64 -32.73 -1.87
N PRO A 186 -7.17 -33.39 -0.80
CA PRO A 186 -6.92 -34.83 -0.83
C PRO A 186 -8.21 -35.54 -1.27
N LEU A 187 -8.06 -36.49 -2.19
CA LEU A 187 -9.16 -37.36 -2.59
C LEU A 187 -9.63 -38.10 -1.34
N ARG A 188 -10.92 -37.95 -1.00
CA ARG A 188 -11.57 -38.70 0.07
C ARG A 188 -11.87 -40.12 -0.38
#